data_AF-A0A6N7M4C2-F1
#
_entry.id   AF-A0A6N7M4C2-F1
#
_cell.length_a   1.000
_cell.length_b   1.000
_cell.length_c   1.000
_cell.angle_alpha   90.00
_cell.angle_beta   90.00
_cell.angle_gamma   90.00
#
_symmetry.space_group_name_H-M   'P 1'
#
loop_
_entity.id
_entity.type
_entity.pdbx_description
1 polymer ?
#
loop_
_entity_poly.entity_id
_entity_poly.type
_entity_poly.pdbx_seq_one_letter_code
_entity_poly.pdbx_strand_id
1 'polypeptide(L)'
;MDQLKGIMVSPGIAIGKAFVYAEQKYSIPRYDISAGQVIYEVERFLDAVQKAGAEIEALIAETSTAMGDRENSFLNAHLLMLNDPEFHEQVNEKLKLNKQNVEWIILKVAGEIAARISSLNDEYLRERGVDIYDVSQRIISHLLSIQKISLADLDEESIVVAHNLLPSDAVVMNKQKVIGIATDVGGKTSHTAILARSFEIPAVLGLSNITQSVKTGDELIVDGTKGLVIVKPDKRVIKKYYNTLAEWQKHELQLLNLIEPRYYLISAQVEAPYSNTLSFY
;
A
#
# COMPACT_ATOMS: atom_id res chain seq x y z
N MET A 1 -28.67 -3.73 -4.44
CA MET A 1 -27.73 -4.26 -3.43
C MET A 1 -26.97 -5.35 -4.12
N ASP A 2 -25.69 -5.10 -4.38
CA ASP A 2 -24.84 -6.01 -5.13
C ASP A 2 -23.83 -6.65 -4.19
N GLN A 3 -23.49 -7.90 -4.46
CA GLN A 3 -22.52 -8.66 -3.68
C GLN A 3 -21.39 -9.09 -4.61
N LEU A 4 -20.19 -8.63 -4.30
CA LEU A 4 -18.97 -8.93 -5.05
C LEU A 4 -18.10 -9.85 -4.20
N LYS A 5 -17.67 -10.96 -4.78
CA LYS A 5 -16.80 -11.93 -4.11
C LYS A 5 -15.40 -11.79 -4.66
N GLY A 6 -14.44 -11.66 -3.77
CA GLY A 6 -13.03 -11.54 -4.10
C GLY A 6 -12.17 -12.44 -3.22
N ILE A 7 -10.89 -12.09 -3.16
CA ILE A 7 -9.89 -12.79 -2.39
C ILE A 7 -9.84 -12.19 -0.99
N MET A 8 -10.08 -13.02 0.03
CA MET A 8 -9.83 -12.67 1.43
C MET A 8 -8.33 -12.45 1.65
N VAL A 9 -7.97 -11.24 2.04
CA VAL A 9 -6.57 -10.83 2.15
C VAL A 9 -6.23 -10.42 3.56
N SER A 10 -7.02 -9.52 4.14
CA SER A 10 -6.88 -9.08 5.53
C SER A 10 -8.23 -9.26 6.24
N PRO A 11 -8.29 -10.01 7.36
CA PRO A 11 -9.55 -10.33 8.03
C PRO A 11 -10.18 -9.10 8.69
N GLY A 12 -11.45 -9.23 9.09
CA GLY A 12 -12.21 -8.18 9.75
C GLY A 12 -13.41 -7.70 8.92
N ILE A 13 -14.17 -6.76 9.50
CA ILE A 13 -15.36 -6.19 8.88
C ILE A 13 -15.26 -4.67 8.96
N ALA A 14 -15.36 -4.01 7.81
CA ALA A 14 -15.47 -2.56 7.70
C ALA A 14 -16.87 -2.20 7.18
N ILE A 15 -17.47 -1.16 7.76
CA ILE A 15 -18.76 -0.60 7.33
C ILE A 15 -18.58 0.90 7.22
N GLY A 16 -18.80 1.47 6.04
CA GLY A 16 -18.61 2.89 5.82
C GLY A 16 -18.88 3.32 4.38
N LYS A 17 -18.60 4.59 4.08
CA LYS A 17 -18.77 5.12 2.73
C LYS A 17 -17.59 4.76 1.85
N ALA A 18 -17.87 4.52 0.57
CA ALA A 18 -16.84 4.33 -0.44
C ALA A 18 -16.11 5.65 -0.71
N PHE A 19 -14.80 5.58 -0.81
CA PHE A 19 -13.97 6.57 -1.48
C PHE A 19 -13.34 5.90 -2.70
N VAL A 20 -13.83 6.22 -3.91
CA VAL A 20 -13.31 5.65 -5.14
C VAL A 20 -12.03 6.38 -5.52
N TYR A 21 -10.89 5.74 -5.28
CA TYR A 21 -9.57 6.21 -5.65
C TYR A 21 -9.30 5.83 -7.11
N ALA A 22 -9.48 6.80 -7.99
CA ALA A 22 -9.14 6.65 -9.40
C ALA A 22 -7.63 6.85 -9.60
N GLU A 23 -7.01 5.92 -10.31
CA GLU A 23 -5.62 6.07 -10.75
C GLU A 23 -5.47 7.37 -11.55
N GLN A 24 -4.66 8.31 -11.04
CA GLN A 24 -4.35 9.55 -11.75
C GLN A 24 -3.44 9.23 -12.93
N LYS A 25 -4.03 9.13 -14.13
CA LYS A 25 -3.26 9.12 -15.37
C LYS A 25 -2.80 10.54 -15.66
N TYR A 26 -1.58 10.87 -15.24
CA TYR A 26 -0.98 12.16 -15.56
C TYR A 26 -0.79 12.28 -17.08
N SER A 27 -1.36 13.33 -17.68
CA SER A 27 -0.96 13.74 -19.01
C SER A 27 0.37 14.49 -18.87
N ILE A 28 1.47 13.76 -19.03
CA ILE A 28 2.81 14.35 -18.96
C ILE A 28 2.99 15.21 -20.22
N PRO A 29 3.14 16.54 -20.09
CA PRO A 29 3.35 17.41 -21.24
C PRO A 29 4.68 17.03 -21.90
N ARG A 30 4.67 17.02 -23.23
CA ARG A 30 5.86 16.79 -24.03
C ARG A 30 6.26 18.11 -24.69
N TYR A 31 7.47 18.57 -24.40
CA TYR A 31 8.05 19.72 -25.06
C TYR A 31 9.56 19.54 -25.25
N ASP A 32 10.09 20.24 -26.25
CA ASP A 32 11.51 20.23 -26.54
C ASP A 32 12.22 21.24 -25.64
N ILE A 33 13.47 20.90 -25.27
CA ILE A 33 14.35 21.75 -24.48
C ILE A 33 15.58 22.14 -25.31
N SER A 34 16.19 23.27 -24.96
CA SER A 34 17.46 23.67 -25.58
C SER A 34 18.64 22.82 -25.06
N ALA A 35 19.74 22.78 -25.81
CA ALA A 35 20.95 22.08 -25.38
C ALA A 35 21.51 22.61 -24.04
N GLY A 36 21.34 23.90 -23.76
CA GLY A 36 21.76 24.51 -22.49
C GLY A 36 20.89 24.11 -21.29
N GLN A 37 19.67 23.64 -21.52
CA GLN A 37 18.75 23.19 -20.46
C GLN A 37 18.95 21.73 -20.06
N VAL A 38 19.73 20.96 -20.81
CA VAL A 38 19.96 19.53 -20.51
C VAL A 38 20.56 19.35 -19.11
N ILE A 39 21.54 20.19 -18.73
CA ILE A 39 22.18 20.10 -17.40
C ILE A 39 21.14 20.36 -16.30
N TYR A 40 20.29 21.37 -16.48
CA TYR A 40 19.23 21.70 -15.55
C TYR A 40 18.20 20.56 -15.39
N GLU A 41 17.80 19.92 -16.48
CA GLU A 41 16.88 18.78 -16.43
C GLU A 41 17.51 17.55 -15.75
N VAL A 42 18.83 17.34 -15.89
CA VAL A 42 19.58 16.30 -15.15
C VAL A 42 19.60 16.61 -13.65
N GLU A 43 19.82 17.86 -13.25
CA GLU A 43 19.76 18.25 -11.83
C GLU A 43 18.36 18.06 -11.25
N ARG A 44 17.30 18.44 -11.99
CA ARG A 44 15.90 18.20 -11.61
C ARG A 44 15.62 16.71 -11.42
N PHE A 45 16.12 15.87 -12.32
CA PHE A 45 15.99 14.41 -12.21
C PHE A 45 16.57 13.90 -10.90
N LEU A 46 17.82 14.26 -10.59
CA LEU A 46 18.53 13.77 -9.42
C LEU A 46 17.89 14.23 -8.10
N ASP A 47 17.42 15.49 -8.04
CA ASP A 47 16.68 16.01 -6.89
C ASP A 47 15.37 15.23 -6.67
N ALA A 48 14.62 14.95 -7.74
CA ALA A 48 13.38 14.17 -7.66
C ALA A 48 13.64 12.71 -7.23
N VAL A 49 14.72 12.10 -7.72
CA VAL A 49 15.16 10.76 -7.28
C VAL A 49 15.50 10.76 -5.80
N GLN A 50 16.25 11.77 -5.31
CA GLN A 50 16.60 11.88 -3.90
C GLN A 50 15.35 12.00 -3.00
N LYS A 51 14.40 12.86 -3.38
CA LYS A 51 13.14 13.03 -2.65
C LYS A 51 12.31 11.74 -2.63
N ALA A 52 12.19 11.08 -3.78
CA ALA A 52 11.51 9.80 -3.89
C ALA A 52 12.17 8.72 -3.00
N GLY A 53 13.50 8.72 -2.91
CA GLY A 53 14.25 7.78 -2.07
C GLY A 53 14.01 8.02 -0.58
N ALA A 54 14.11 9.27 -0.14
CA ALA A 54 13.86 9.66 1.24
C ALA A 54 12.44 9.30 1.72
N GLU A 55 11.44 9.43 0.85
CA GLU A 55 10.08 8.96 1.15
C GLU A 55 9.99 7.45 1.35
N ILE A 56 10.66 6.67 0.50
CA ILE A 56 10.63 5.20 0.62
C ILE A 56 11.38 4.77 1.89
N GLU A 57 12.48 5.41 2.23
CA GLU A 57 13.20 5.17 3.48
C GLU A 57 12.33 5.48 4.71
N ALA A 58 11.58 6.60 4.68
CA ALA A 58 10.66 6.96 5.75
C ALA A 58 9.56 5.89 5.93
N LEU A 59 9.04 5.33 4.83
CA LEU A 59 8.10 4.21 4.90
C LEU A 59 8.70 2.98 5.54
N ILE A 60 9.90 2.58 5.08
CA ILE A 60 10.57 1.40 5.61
C ILE A 60 10.77 1.58 7.12
N ALA A 61 11.13 2.78 7.58
CA ALA A 61 11.26 3.06 9.01
C ALA A 61 9.92 2.91 9.75
N GLU A 62 8.83 3.45 9.18
CA GLU A 62 7.49 3.34 9.77
C GLU A 62 7.02 1.88 9.84
N THR A 63 7.15 1.12 8.74
CA THR A 63 6.74 -0.28 8.67
C THR A 63 7.65 -1.20 9.48
N SER A 64 8.96 -0.93 9.59
CA SER A 64 9.88 -1.73 10.43
C SER A 64 9.52 -1.70 11.92
N THR A 65 8.88 -0.64 12.40
CA THR A 65 8.41 -0.58 13.80
C THR A 65 7.16 -1.41 14.05
N ALA A 66 6.37 -1.66 12.99
CA ALA A 66 5.12 -2.42 13.05
C ALA A 66 5.26 -3.87 12.55
N MET A 67 6.29 -4.17 11.74
CA MET A 67 6.41 -5.38 10.93
C MET A 67 7.85 -5.88 10.93
N GLY A 68 8.06 -7.18 11.12
CA GLY A 68 9.39 -7.77 10.99
C GLY A 68 9.97 -7.60 9.58
N ASP A 69 11.30 -7.70 9.45
CA ASP A 69 12.11 -7.39 8.25
C ASP A 69 11.63 -7.94 6.90
N ARG A 70 10.81 -9.00 6.89
CA ARG A 70 10.33 -9.67 5.65
C ARG A 70 9.37 -8.82 4.83
N GLU A 71 8.56 -7.99 5.47
CA GLU A 71 7.52 -7.22 4.76
C GLU A 71 8.07 -5.95 4.11
N ASN A 72 9.27 -5.49 4.50
CA ASN A 72 9.97 -4.39 3.84
C ASN A 72 10.67 -4.78 2.53
N SER A 73 10.68 -6.06 2.16
CA SER A 73 11.45 -6.55 1.00
C SER A 73 11.05 -5.88 -0.31
N PHE A 74 9.78 -5.51 -0.50
CA PHE A 74 9.34 -4.86 -1.73
C PHE A 74 9.73 -3.37 -1.77
N LEU A 75 9.68 -2.66 -0.63
CA LEU A 75 10.15 -1.27 -0.55
C LEU A 75 11.67 -1.18 -0.76
N ASN A 76 12.42 -2.14 -0.22
CA ASN A 76 13.84 -2.27 -0.49
C ASN A 76 14.12 -2.52 -1.99
N ALA A 77 13.30 -3.34 -2.66
CA ALA A 77 13.41 -3.52 -4.10
C ALA A 77 13.14 -2.21 -4.87
N HIS A 78 12.16 -1.41 -4.44
CA HIS A 78 11.91 -0.09 -5.03
C HIS A 78 13.10 0.86 -4.84
N LEU A 79 13.76 0.87 -3.67
CA LEU A 79 14.99 1.65 -3.47
C LEU A 79 16.13 1.21 -4.39
N LEU A 80 16.28 -0.10 -4.61
CA LEU A 80 17.27 -0.62 -5.54
C LEU A 80 16.98 -0.20 -6.98
N MET A 81 15.72 -0.28 -7.41
CA MET A 81 15.30 0.18 -8.76
C MET A 81 15.49 1.68 -8.94
N LEU A 82 15.14 2.47 -7.92
CA LEU A 82 15.28 3.92 -7.93
C LEU A 82 16.74 4.37 -8.07
N ASN A 83 17.66 3.61 -7.47
CA ASN A 83 19.10 3.88 -7.49
C ASN A 83 19.86 3.08 -8.56
N ASP A 84 19.15 2.43 -9.49
CA ASP A 84 19.78 1.62 -10.55
C ASP A 84 20.63 2.51 -11.48
N PRO A 85 21.96 2.33 -11.53
CA PRO A 85 22.83 3.12 -12.40
C PRO A 85 22.45 3.02 -13.88
N GLU A 86 21.95 1.87 -14.33
CA GLU A 86 21.57 1.66 -15.73
C GLU A 86 20.35 2.53 -16.09
N PHE A 87 19.36 2.62 -15.20
CA PHE A 87 18.21 3.50 -15.39
C PHE A 87 18.62 4.97 -15.48
N HIS A 88 19.52 5.41 -14.58
CA HIS A 88 20.03 6.78 -14.55
C HIS A 88 20.81 7.12 -15.83
N GLU A 89 21.66 6.20 -16.29
CA GLU A 89 22.41 6.36 -17.52
C GLU A 89 21.48 6.50 -18.74
N GLN A 90 20.48 5.61 -18.87
CA GLN A 90 19.51 5.67 -19.97
C GLN A 90 18.71 6.98 -19.99
N VAL A 91 18.29 7.48 -18.82
CA VAL A 91 17.61 8.78 -18.71
C VAL A 91 18.54 9.92 -19.16
N ASN A 92 19.78 9.93 -18.68
CA ASN A 92 20.77 10.96 -19.01
C ASN A 92 21.15 10.97 -20.49
N GLU A 93 21.32 9.79 -21.10
CA GLU A 93 21.61 9.66 -22.54
C GLU A 93 20.43 10.16 -23.37
N LYS A 94 19.20 9.74 -23.06
CA LYS A 94 18.01 10.17 -23.80
C LYS A 94 17.73 11.67 -23.64
N LEU A 95 18.03 12.27 -22.48
CA LEU A 95 17.97 13.73 -22.29
C LEU A 95 18.92 14.45 -23.26
N LYS A 96 20.18 13.98 -23.36
CA LYS A 96 21.19 14.56 -24.26
C LYS A 96 20.83 14.41 -25.74
N LEU A 97 20.34 13.23 -26.11
CA LEU A 97 20.01 12.87 -27.50
C LEU A 97 18.72 13.53 -27.98
N ASN A 98 17.63 13.35 -27.22
CA ASN A 98 16.29 13.75 -27.67
C ASN A 98 15.98 15.20 -27.33
N LYS A 99 16.63 15.78 -26.31
CA LYS A 99 16.43 17.15 -25.84
C LYS A 99 14.95 17.44 -25.59
N GLN A 100 14.33 16.61 -24.74
CA GLN A 100 12.95 16.78 -24.27
C GLN A 100 12.94 16.93 -22.76
N ASN A 101 11.82 17.39 -22.20
CA ASN A 101 11.64 17.49 -20.75
C ASN A 101 11.79 16.15 -20.03
N VAL A 102 12.34 16.18 -18.81
CA VAL A 102 12.75 15.01 -18.03
C VAL A 102 11.60 14.07 -17.71
N GLU A 103 10.41 14.57 -17.40
CA GLU A 103 9.24 13.75 -17.08
C GLU A 103 8.87 12.84 -18.25
N TRP A 104 8.95 13.38 -19.47
CA TRP A 104 8.68 12.63 -20.69
C TRP A 104 9.76 11.59 -20.98
N ILE A 105 11.03 11.90 -20.72
CA ILE A 105 12.13 10.96 -20.87
C ILE A 105 12.00 9.79 -19.88
N ILE A 106 11.71 10.07 -18.60
CA ILE A 106 11.48 9.04 -17.59
C ILE A 106 10.35 8.11 -18.01
N LEU A 107 9.21 8.66 -18.44
CA LEU A 107 8.06 7.86 -18.88
C LEU A 107 8.45 6.90 -20.03
N LYS A 108 9.24 7.39 -21.00
CA LYS A 108 9.74 6.56 -22.11
C LYS A 108 10.66 5.45 -21.63
N VAL A 109 11.67 5.77 -20.82
CA VAL A 109 12.63 4.79 -20.31
C VAL A 109 11.90 3.72 -19.49
N ALA A 110 11.03 4.13 -18.57
CA ALA A 110 10.22 3.23 -17.77
C ALA A 110 9.35 2.30 -18.62
N GLY A 111 8.67 2.86 -19.63
CA GLY A 111 7.84 2.10 -20.57
C GLY A 111 8.64 1.09 -21.39
N GLU A 112 9.84 1.46 -21.85
CA GLU A 112 10.73 0.56 -22.59
C GLU A 112 11.22 -0.61 -21.73
N ILE A 113 11.58 -0.35 -20.47
CA ILE A 113 12.01 -1.39 -19.53
C ILE A 113 10.82 -2.30 -19.17
N ALA A 114 9.66 -1.72 -18.82
CA ALA A 114 8.46 -2.48 -18.47
C ALA A 114 7.99 -3.37 -19.63
N ALA A 115 8.04 -2.88 -20.86
CA ALA A 115 7.71 -3.67 -22.06
C ALA A 115 8.68 -4.84 -22.25
N ARG A 116 9.98 -4.62 -22.06
CA ARG A 116 11.00 -5.67 -22.17
C ARG A 116 10.76 -6.77 -21.12
N ILE A 117 10.46 -6.40 -19.89
CA ILE A 117 10.18 -7.36 -18.80
C ILE A 117 8.88 -8.12 -19.06
N SER A 118 7.83 -7.41 -19.48
CA SER A 118 6.52 -8.03 -19.77
C SER A 118 6.59 -9.05 -20.91
N SER A 119 7.53 -8.91 -21.84
CA SER A 119 7.74 -9.86 -22.95
C SER A 119 8.27 -11.24 -22.51
N LEU A 120 8.73 -11.37 -21.26
CA LEU A 120 9.34 -12.60 -20.73
C LEU A 120 8.32 -13.64 -20.21
N ASN A 121 7.00 -13.36 -20.30
CA ASN A 121 5.88 -14.27 -19.95
C ASN A 121 5.89 -14.91 -18.55
N ASP A 122 6.71 -14.42 -17.62
CA ASP A 122 6.76 -14.87 -16.22
C ASP A 122 5.90 -13.96 -15.33
N GLU A 123 5.10 -14.56 -14.44
CA GLU A 123 4.22 -13.84 -13.50
C GLU A 123 5.00 -12.96 -12.52
N TYR A 124 6.13 -13.47 -12.00
CA TYR A 124 7.01 -12.70 -11.12
C TYR A 124 7.63 -11.51 -11.84
N LEU A 125 7.96 -11.68 -13.12
CA LEU A 125 8.51 -10.58 -13.94
C LEU A 125 7.42 -9.55 -14.29
N ARG A 126 6.17 -9.97 -14.51
CA ARG A 126 5.06 -9.01 -14.73
C ARG A 126 4.85 -8.10 -13.52
N GLU A 127 4.94 -8.62 -12.30
CA GLU A 127 4.88 -7.80 -11.08
C GLU A 127 6.04 -6.77 -11.05
N ARG A 128 7.26 -7.17 -11.40
CA ARG A 128 8.39 -6.22 -11.50
C ARG A 128 8.18 -5.11 -12.53
N GLY A 129 7.47 -5.39 -13.64
CA GLY A 129 7.13 -4.36 -14.62
C GLY A 129 6.24 -3.27 -14.05
N VAL A 130 5.30 -3.64 -13.16
CA VAL A 130 4.44 -2.70 -12.43
C VAL A 130 5.26 -1.88 -11.43
N ASP A 131 6.23 -2.50 -10.76
CA ASP A 131 7.09 -1.82 -9.78
C ASP A 131 7.95 -0.72 -10.43
N ILE A 132 8.51 -0.98 -11.61
CA ILE A 132 9.27 0.03 -12.37
C ILE A 132 8.40 1.22 -12.74
N TYR A 133 7.16 0.94 -13.15
CA TYR A 133 6.20 1.99 -13.44
C TYR A 133 5.87 2.81 -12.18
N ASP A 134 5.64 2.15 -11.03
CA ASP A 134 5.35 2.83 -9.75
C ASP A 134 6.52 3.73 -9.30
N VAL A 135 7.75 3.21 -9.35
CA VAL A 135 8.97 3.98 -9.03
C VAL A 135 9.09 5.20 -9.95
N SER A 136 8.86 5.02 -11.24
CA SER A 136 8.94 6.11 -12.22
C SER A 136 7.86 7.18 -12.00
N GLN A 137 6.63 6.76 -11.69
CA GLN A 137 5.54 7.67 -11.35
C GLN A 137 5.84 8.48 -10.08
N ARG A 138 6.51 7.88 -9.10
CA ARG A 138 6.95 8.60 -7.90
C ARG A 138 7.95 9.71 -8.21
N ILE A 139 8.96 9.44 -9.05
CA ILE A 139 9.92 10.47 -9.49
C ILE A 139 9.17 11.59 -10.23
N ILE A 140 8.26 11.23 -11.13
CA ILE A 140 7.46 12.19 -11.91
C ILE A 140 6.57 13.05 -11.01
N SER A 141 5.97 12.50 -9.95
CA SER A 141 5.18 13.31 -9.02
C SER A 141 6.01 14.38 -8.32
N HIS A 142 7.26 14.08 -7.94
CA HIS A 142 8.18 15.06 -7.38
C HIS A 142 8.56 16.15 -8.39
N LEU A 143 8.81 15.76 -9.64
CA LEU A 143 9.16 16.69 -10.72
C LEU A 143 8.03 17.67 -11.04
N LEU A 144 6.79 17.19 -11.02
CA LEU A 144 5.61 18.00 -11.31
C LEU A 144 5.10 18.78 -10.08
N SER A 145 5.67 18.52 -8.89
CA SER A 145 5.17 19.05 -7.60
C SER A 145 3.67 18.79 -7.41
N ILE A 146 3.15 17.70 -7.99
CA ILE A 146 1.75 17.33 -7.89
C ILE A 146 1.56 16.57 -6.58
N GLN A 147 0.75 17.14 -5.69
CA GLN A 147 0.15 16.36 -4.62
C GLN A 147 -0.91 15.46 -5.25
N LYS A 148 -0.72 14.13 -5.17
CA LYS A 148 -1.73 13.14 -5.57
C LYS A 148 -3.07 13.50 -4.91
N ILE A 149 -4.22 13.21 -5.56
CA ILE A 149 -5.52 13.24 -4.87
C ILE A 149 -5.37 12.38 -3.63
N SER A 150 -5.47 13.05 -2.50
CA SER A 150 -4.78 12.63 -1.30
C SER A 150 -5.67 11.64 -0.57
N LEU A 151 -5.27 10.37 -0.56
CA LEU A 151 -5.72 9.46 0.49
C LEU A 151 -5.34 9.99 1.89
N ALA A 152 -4.49 11.03 1.98
CA ALA A 152 -4.10 11.70 3.22
C ALA A 152 -5.18 12.69 3.69
N ASP A 153 -5.91 13.31 2.75
CA ASP A 153 -6.90 14.36 3.01
C ASP A 153 -8.32 13.77 3.20
N LEU A 154 -8.42 12.48 3.56
CA LEU A 154 -9.70 11.88 3.90
C LEU A 154 -10.24 12.52 5.19
N ASP A 155 -11.26 13.35 5.05
CA ASP A 155 -11.91 14.03 6.19
C ASP A 155 -12.67 13.04 7.09
N GLU A 156 -13.29 12.03 6.48
CA GLU A 156 -14.13 11.01 7.13
C GLU A 156 -13.61 9.58 6.97
N GLU A 157 -13.94 8.72 7.93
CA GLU A 157 -13.65 7.29 7.85
C GLU A 157 -14.30 6.67 6.62
N SER A 158 -13.48 6.08 5.75
CA SER A 158 -13.89 5.66 4.41
C SER A 158 -13.31 4.30 4.04
N ILE A 159 -14.04 3.60 3.17
CA ILE A 159 -13.60 2.37 2.52
C ILE A 159 -13.00 2.75 1.16
N VAL A 160 -11.70 2.52 0.99
CA VAL A 160 -11.00 2.83 -0.25
C VAL A 160 -11.33 1.78 -1.30
N VAL A 161 -11.85 2.23 -2.44
CA VAL A 161 -12.14 1.42 -3.61
C VAL A 161 -11.23 1.86 -4.75
N ALA A 162 -10.38 0.98 -5.26
CA ALA A 162 -9.42 1.33 -6.30
C ALA A 162 -9.28 0.22 -7.35
N HIS A 163 -8.74 0.55 -8.53
CA HIS A 163 -8.43 -0.50 -9.50
C HIS A 163 -7.29 -1.38 -8.95
N ASN A 164 -6.21 -0.70 -8.56
CA ASN A 164 -5.06 -1.24 -7.87
C ASN A 164 -4.63 -0.22 -6.80
N LEU A 165 -3.97 -0.67 -5.73
CA LEU A 165 -3.29 0.22 -4.77
C LEU A 165 -1.80 -0.07 -4.81
N LEU A 166 -1.04 0.90 -5.30
CA LEU A 166 0.41 0.79 -5.38
C LEU A 166 1.04 1.07 -4.00
N PRO A 167 2.27 0.56 -3.75
CA PRO A 167 3.08 1.00 -2.62
C PRO A 167 3.11 2.51 -2.43
N SER A 168 3.22 3.26 -3.53
CA SER A 168 3.21 4.72 -3.50
C SER A 168 1.91 5.36 -3.04
N ASP A 169 0.78 4.66 -3.14
CA ASP A 169 -0.51 5.15 -2.66
C ASP A 169 -0.68 4.92 -1.16
N ALA A 170 -0.13 3.82 -0.63
CA ALA A 170 -0.16 3.53 0.81
C ALA A 170 0.63 4.54 1.65
N VAL A 171 1.64 5.19 1.06
CA VAL A 171 2.46 6.24 1.73
C VAL A 171 1.64 7.44 2.12
N VAL A 172 0.87 7.91 1.15
CA VAL A 172 0.07 9.11 1.30
C VAL A 172 -1.26 8.79 1.95
N MET A 173 -1.53 7.53 2.30
CA MET A 173 -2.81 7.12 2.85
C MET A 173 -2.92 7.50 4.32
N ASN A 174 -4.01 8.18 4.70
CA ASN A 174 -4.35 8.39 6.09
C ASN A 174 -4.89 7.08 6.69
N LYS A 175 -3.99 6.31 7.29
CA LYS A 175 -4.27 4.98 7.84
C LYS A 175 -5.34 5.00 8.94
N GLN A 176 -5.52 6.12 9.64
CA GLN A 176 -6.56 6.27 10.66
C GLN A 176 -7.95 6.45 10.07
N LYS A 177 -8.03 6.92 8.82
CA LYS A 177 -9.30 7.21 8.13
C LYS A 177 -9.69 6.11 7.15
N VAL A 178 -8.73 5.31 6.69
CA VAL A 178 -9.02 4.16 5.84
C VAL A 178 -9.40 2.96 6.70
N ILE A 179 -10.70 2.70 6.79
CA ILE A 179 -11.25 1.61 7.61
C ILE A 179 -11.43 0.30 6.84
N GLY A 180 -11.29 0.31 5.52
CA GLY A 180 -11.40 -0.88 4.67
C GLY A 180 -10.85 -0.65 3.27
N ILE A 181 -10.42 -1.73 2.60
CA ILE A 181 -9.85 -1.69 1.25
C ILE A 181 -10.56 -2.69 0.34
N ALA A 182 -10.91 -2.26 -0.87
CA ALA A 182 -11.43 -3.13 -1.91
C ALA A 182 -10.85 -2.79 -3.28
N THR A 183 -10.32 -3.78 -4.01
CA THR A 183 -9.67 -3.54 -5.31
C THR A 183 -10.12 -4.47 -6.41
N ASP A 184 -10.07 -3.99 -7.66
CA ASP A 184 -10.37 -4.80 -8.85
C ASP A 184 -9.32 -5.89 -9.07
N VAL A 185 -8.04 -5.53 -8.94
CA VAL A 185 -6.89 -6.44 -9.11
C VAL A 185 -6.21 -6.74 -7.79
N GLY A 186 -5.29 -7.70 -7.81
CA GLY A 186 -4.50 -8.08 -6.64
C GLY A 186 -4.77 -9.51 -6.17
N GLY A 187 -3.70 -10.18 -5.75
CA GLY A 187 -3.72 -11.55 -5.22
C GLY A 187 -3.26 -11.60 -3.76
N LYS A 188 -3.27 -12.80 -3.16
CA LYS A 188 -2.86 -13.02 -1.76
C LYS A 188 -1.43 -12.59 -1.43
N THR A 189 -0.59 -12.53 -2.45
CA THR A 189 0.85 -12.18 -2.39
C THR A 189 1.15 -10.80 -2.95
N SER A 190 0.14 -10.07 -3.46
CA SER A 190 0.35 -8.75 -4.04
C SER A 190 0.79 -7.72 -2.98
N HIS A 191 1.43 -6.63 -3.43
CA HIS A 191 1.83 -5.53 -2.54
C HIS A 191 0.64 -4.95 -1.77
N THR A 192 -0.51 -4.76 -2.43
CA THR A 192 -1.74 -4.34 -1.74
C THR A 192 -2.14 -5.31 -0.63
N ALA A 193 -1.94 -6.61 -0.82
CA ALA A 193 -2.27 -7.61 0.18
C ALA A 193 -1.35 -7.59 1.39
N ILE A 194 -0.06 -7.35 1.16
CA ILE A 194 0.92 -7.17 2.23
C ILE A 194 0.55 -5.91 3.02
N LEU A 195 0.35 -4.78 2.35
CA LEU A 195 0.01 -3.48 2.95
C LEU A 195 -1.28 -3.53 3.77
N ALA A 196 -2.34 -4.15 3.26
CA ALA A 196 -3.61 -4.26 3.98
C ALA A 196 -3.48 -5.05 5.30
N ARG A 197 -2.70 -6.14 5.30
CA ARG A 197 -2.41 -6.91 6.52
C ARG A 197 -1.55 -6.11 7.49
N SER A 198 -0.58 -5.38 6.97
CA SER A 198 0.34 -4.52 7.71
C SER A 198 -0.38 -3.48 8.57
N PHE A 199 -1.39 -2.87 7.98
CA PHE A 199 -2.17 -1.83 8.63
C PHE A 199 -3.37 -2.39 9.40
N GLU A 200 -3.52 -3.72 9.44
CA GLU A 200 -4.67 -4.41 10.04
C GLU A 200 -6.02 -3.90 9.49
N ILE A 201 -6.03 -3.44 8.24
CA ILE A 201 -7.22 -2.91 7.58
C ILE A 201 -7.94 -4.08 6.88
N PRO A 202 -9.24 -4.31 7.15
CA PRO A 202 -10.02 -5.33 6.45
C PRO A 202 -9.99 -5.13 4.93
N ALA A 203 -9.65 -6.18 4.19
CA ALA A 203 -9.44 -6.05 2.75
C ALA A 203 -9.89 -7.25 1.91
N VAL A 204 -10.51 -6.92 0.77
CA VAL A 204 -10.92 -7.88 -0.26
C VAL A 204 -10.40 -7.41 -1.62
N LEU A 205 -9.53 -8.20 -2.24
CA LEU A 205 -8.89 -7.84 -3.52
C LEU A 205 -9.41 -8.73 -4.65
N GLY A 206 -9.08 -8.40 -5.90
CA GLY A 206 -9.42 -9.24 -7.06
C GLY A 206 -10.91 -9.27 -7.39
N LEU A 207 -11.64 -8.17 -7.13
CA LEU A 207 -13.08 -8.05 -7.35
C LEU A 207 -13.47 -7.81 -8.81
N SER A 208 -12.48 -7.69 -9.70
CA SER A 208 -12.59 -7.48 -11.15
C SER A 208 -13.18 -6.14 -11.59
N ASN A 209 -14.32 -5.69 -11.03
CA ASN A 209 -15.05 -4.51 -11.52
C ASN A 209 -15.75 -3.70 -10.41
N ILE A 210 -15.23 -3.73 -9.18
CA ILE A 210 -15.79 -2.93 -8.09
C ILE A 210 -15.72 -1.43 -8.39
N THR A 211 -14.65 -0.95 -9.02
CA THR A 211 -14.50 0.47 -9.39
C THR A 211 -15.56 0.97 -10.36
N GLN A 212 -16.13 0.08 -11.17
CA GLN A 212 -17.19 0.40 -12.12
C GLN A 212 -18.58 0.33 -11.47
N SER A 213 -18.70 -0.40 -10.37
CA SER A 213 -19.97 -0.70 -9.69
C SER A 213 -20.26 0.25 -8.51
N VAL A 214 -19.24 0.94 -8.01
CA VAL A 214 -19.29 1.80 -6.82
C VAL A 214 -18.98 3.25 -7.18
N LYS A 215 -19.65 4.20 -6.53
CA LYS A 215 -19.32 5.63 -6.58
C LYS A 215 -18.90 6.13 -5.20
N THR A 216 -18.06 7.16 -5.16
CA THR A 216 -17.71 7.84 -3.91
C THR A 216 -18.98 8.28 -3.17
N GLY A 217 -19.05 7.98 -1.88
CA GLY A 217 -20.22 8.22 -1.01
C GLY A 217 -21.21 7.06 -0.90
N ASP A 218 -21.10 6.04 -1.75
CA ASP A 218 -21.94 4.85 -1.63
C ASP A 218 -21.63 4.07 -0.35
N GLU A 219 -22.65 3.59 0.36
CA GLU A 219 -22.45 2.79 1.58
C GLU A 219 -21.98 1.37 1.21
N LEU A 220 -20.92 0.91 1.87
CA LEU A 220 -20.26 -0.37 1.63
C LEU A 220 -20.07 -1.15 2.93
N ILE A 221 -20.08 -2.47 2.78
CA ILE A 221 -19.55 -3.40 3.79
C ILE A 221 -18.44 -4.21 3.14
N VAL A 222 -17.26 -4.22 3.75
CA VAL A 222 -16.13 -5.08 3.37
C VAL A 222 -15.95 -6.12 4.46
N ASP A 223 -16.22 -7.38 4.13
CA ASP A 223 -16.00 -8.54 4.98
C ASP A 223 -14.73 -9.26 4.50
N GLY A 224 -13.59 -8.83 5.04
CA GLY A 224 -12.28 -9.38 4.75
C GLY A 224 -12.14 -10.84 5.18
N THR A 225 -12.91 -11.28 6.17
CA THR A 225 -12.93 -12.67 6.65
C THR A 225 -13.63 -13.61 5.66
N LYS A 226 -14.69 -13.14 4.98
CA LYS A 226 -15.42 -13.95 3.97
C LYS A 226 -14.99 -13.68 2.53
N GLY A 227 -14.18 -12.64 2.29
CA GLY A 227 -13.84 -12.20 0.94
C GLY A 227 -15.05 -11.61 0.20
N LEU A 228 -15.92 -10.88 0.92
CA LEU A 228 -17.18 -10.37 0.39
C LEU A 228 -17.24 -8.85 0.52
N VAL A 229 -17.64 -8.18 -0.56
CA VAL A 229 -18.00 -6.76 -0.53
C VAL A 229 -19.47 -6.60 -0.88
N ILE A 230 -20.20 -5.83 -0.09
CA ILE A 230 -21.61 -5.55 -0.27
C ILE A 230 -21.79 -4.07 -0.60
N VAL A 231 -22.35 -3.79 -1.78
CA VAL A 231 -22.60 -2.43 -2.27
C VAL A 231 -24.04 -2.02 -2.02
N LYS A 232 -24.24 -0.84 -1.41
CA LYS A 232 -25.55 -0.28 -1.03
C LYS A 232 -26.37 -1.32 -0.23
N PRO A 233 -25.84 -1.79 0.92
CA PRO A 233 -26.55 -2.74 1.77
C PRO A 233 -27.85 -2.12 2.29
N ASP A 234 -28.88 -2.94 2.47
CA ASP A 234 -30.07 -2.47 3.16
C ASP A 234 -29.85 -2.38 4.69
N LYS A 235 -30.75 -1.69 5.38
CA LYS A 235 -30.68 -1.50 6.83
C LYS A 235 -30.69 -2.82 7.62
N ARG A 236 -31.28 -3.89 7.07
CA ARG A 236 -31.32 -5.20 7.75
C ARG A 236 -29.95 -5.85 7.71
N VAL A 237 -29.28 -5.78 6.58
CA VAL A 237 -27.91 -6.30 6.39
C VAL A 237 -26.93 -5.51 7.23
N ILE A 238 -27.00 -4.17 7.20
CA ILE A 238 -26.15 -3.31 8.05
C ILE A 238 -26.31 -3.70 9.53
N LYS A 239 -27.55 -3.81 10.02
CA LYS A 239 -27.83 -4.21 11.40
C LYS A 239 -27.26 -5.59 11.74
N LYS A 240 -27.37 -6.55 10.82
CA LYS A 240 -26.80 -7.89 11.00
C LYS A 240 -25.27 -7.82 11.17
N TYR A 241 -24.59 -7.03 10.35
CA TYR A 241 -23.14 -6.87 10.42
C TYR A 241 -22.68 -6.14 11.69
N TYR A 242 -23.41 -5.12 12.14
CA TYR A 242 -23.15 -4.50 13.45
C TYR A 242 -23.32 -5.47 14.63
N ASN A 243 -24.34 -6.34 14.59
CA ASN A 243 -24.49 -7.37 15.62
C ASN A 243 -23.31 -8.35 15.61
N THR A 244 -22.84 -8.77 14.43
CA THR A 244 -21.65 -9.63 14.30
C THR A 244 -20.40 -8.95 14.85
N LEU A 245 -20.20 -7.66 14.55
CA LEU A 245 -19.09 -6.88 15.12
C LEU A 245 -19.16 -6.81 16.66
N ALA A 246 -20.34 -6.55 17.23
CA ALA A 246 -20.54 -6.49 18.67
C ALA A 246 -20.28 -7.86 19.35
N GLU A 247 -20.69 -8.96 18.71
CA GLU A 247 -20.42 -10.31 19.18
C GLU A 247 -18.91 -10.62 19.16
N TRP A 248 -18.20 -10.23 18.09
CA TRP A 248 -16.75 -10.38 18.01
C TRP A 248 -16.01 -9.58 19.08
N GLN A 249 -16.34 -8.29 19.26
CA GLN A 249 -15.73 -7.47 20.31
C GLN A 249 -15.96 -8.06 21.71
N LYS A 250 -17.17 -8.55 21.98
CA LYS A 250 -17.46 -9.22 23.26
C LYS A 250 -16.62 -10.48 23.45
N HIS A 251 -16.45 -11.28 22.40
CA HIS A 251 -15.65 -12.49 22.45
C HIS A 251 -14.15 -12.19 22.64
N GLU A 252 -13.64 -11.15 21.98
CA GLU A 252 -12.26 -10.68 22.13
C GLU A 252 -11.98 -10.20 23.56
N LEU A 253 -12.87 -9.41 24.15
CA LEU A 253 -12.79 -8.99 25.56
C LEU A 253 -12.82 -10.20 26.53
N GLN A 254 -13.60 -11.24 26.21
CA GLN A 254 -13.61 -12.48 27.01
C GLN A 254 -12.28 -13.23 26.92
N LEU A 255 -11.67 -13.29 25.73
CA LEU A 255 -10.36 -13.92 25.53
C LEU A 255 -9.26 -13.15 26.28
N LEU A 256 -9.24 -11.83 26.22
CA LEU A 256 -8.30 -10.99 26.98
C LEU A 256 -8.42 -11.22 28.49
N ASN A 257 -9.66 -11.26 29.00
CA ASN A 257 -9.95 -11.56 30.40
C ASN A 257 -9.57 -12.99 30.83
N LEU A 258 -9.33 -13.92 29.89
CA LEU A 258 -8.81 -15.26 30.18
C LEU A 258 -7.27 -15.32 30.17
N ILE A 259 -6.62 -14.36 29.50
CA ILE A 259 -5.15 -14.26 29.42
C ILE A 259 -4.58 -13.54 30.64
N GLU A 260 -5.23 -12.46 31.12
CA GLU A 260 -4.81 -11.74 32.34
C GLU A 260 -4.70 -12.61 33.60
N PRO A 261 -5.66 -13.47 33.97
CA PRO A 261 -5.53 -14.33 35.15
C PRO A 261 -4.45 -15.41 34.98
N ARG A 262 -4.09 -15.76 33.74
CA ARG A 262 -3.06 -16.78 33.45
C ARG A 262 -1.64 -16.24 33.65
N TYR A 263 -1.39 -14.96 33.38
CA TYR A 263 -0.10 -14.31 33.70
C TYR A 263 0.15 -14.21 35.22
N TYR A 264 -0.91 -14.01 36.01
CA TYR A 264 -0.81 -14.03 37.48
C TYR A 264 -0.57 -15.44 38.06
N LEU A 265 -1.14 -16.49 37.46
CA LEU A 265 -0.95 -17.86 37.96
C LEU A 265 0.42 -18.46 37.60
N ILE A 266 1.02 -18.10 36.45
CA ILE A 266 2.36 -18.58 36.07
C ILE A 266 3.46 -17.90 36.90
N SER A 267 3.29 -16.62 37.27
CA SER A 267 4.24 -15.90 38.12
C SER A 267 4.15 -16.30 39.60
N ALA A 268 2.96 -16.71 40.08
CA ALA A 268 2.76 -17.14 41.47
C ALA A 268 3.24 -18.57 41.79
N GLN A 269 3.65 -19.37 40.79
CA GLN A 269 4.15 -20.74 41.01
C GLN A 269 5.68 -20.87 41.00
N VAL A 270 6.43 -19.76 40.90
CA VAL A 270 7.91 -19.77 40.82
C VAL A 270 8.60 -19.36 42.13
N GLU A 271 7.89 -18.90 43.16
CA GLU A 271 8.51 -18.57 44.45
C GLU A 271 8.12 -19.54 45.58
N ALA A 272 8.96 -20.55 45.79
CA ALA A 272 9.14 -21.21 47.09
C ALA A 272 10.66 -21.47 47.32
N PRO A 273 11.21 -21.16 48.50
CA PRO A 273 12.60 -20.71 48.63
C PRO A 273 13.59 -21.86 48.86
N TYR A 274 14.74 -21.78 48.19
CA TYR A 274 15.95 -22.43 48.67
C TYR A 274 16.57 -21.58 49.78
N SER A 275 16.31 -21.94 51.03
CA SER A 275 17.18 -21.58 52.15
C SER A 275 18.06 -22.78 52.49
N ASN A 276 19.35 -22.71 52.18
CA ASN A 276 20.34 -23.23 53.10
C ASN A 276 21.68 -22.50 52.93
N THR A 277 21.94 -21.69 53.94
CA THR A 277 23.23 -21.18 54.40
C THR A 277 24.33 -22.23 54.35
N LEU A 278 25.57 -21.82 54.08
CA LEU A 278 26.76 -22.23 54.84
C LEU A 278 27.92 -21.29 54.49
N SER A 279 28.51 -20.67 55.52
CA SER A 279 29.77 -19.93 55.45
C SER A 279 30.71 -20.44 56.54
N PHE A 280 31.92 -20.82 56.10
CA PHE A 280 33.21 -21.03 56.80
C PHE A 280 33.25 -21.83 58.13
N TYR A 281 33.88 -23.01 58.11
CA TYR A 281 35.32 -23.23 58.33
C TYR A 281 35.73 -24.61 57.81
#